data_AF-A0A3S5AHT2-F1
#
_entry.id   AF-A0A3S5AHT2-F1
#
_cell.length_a   1.000
_cell.length_b   1.000
_cell.length_c   1.000
_cell.angle_alpha   90.00
_cell.angle_beta   90.00
_cell.angle_gamma   90.00
#
_symmetry.space_group_name_H-M   'P 1'
#
loop_
_entity.id
_entity.type
_entity.pdbx_description
1 polymer ?
#
loop_
_entity_poly.entity_id
_entity_poly.type
_entity_poly.pdbx_seq_one_letter_code
_entity_poly.pdbx_strand_id
1 'polypeptide(L)'
;MLLSFFLKWINCDIRLLDMSILGKFAVIMADPPWDIHMELPYGTMSDEEMRRLDIPCLQDDGYIFLWVTGRRVLAQLMFHSVDYIMPLHSGQI
;
A
#
# COMPACT_ATOMS: atom_id res chain seq x y z
N MET A 1 2.30 19.98 -25.38
CA MET A 1 1.52 20.39 -24.20
C MET A 1 2.14 19.72 -22.99
N LEU A 2 3.00 20.42 -22.25
CA LEU A 2 3.56 19.87 -21.01
C LEU A 2 2.46 19.92 -19.96
N LEU A 3 1.85 18.77 -19.66
CA LEU A 3 0.97 18.63 -18.51
C LEU A 3 1.85 18.76 -17.25
N SER A 4 1.85 19.96 -16.66
CA SER A 4 2.38 20.17 -15.33
C SER A 4 1.43 19.54 -14.32
N PHE A 5 1.81 18.41 -13.75
CA PHE A 5 1.10 17.82 -12.62
C PHE A 5 1.68 18.38 -11.32
N PHE A 6 0.88 19.17 -10.60
CA PHE A 6 1.21 19.60 -9.24
C PHE A 6 0.92 18.48 -8.25
N LEU A 7 1.63 18.47 -7.12
CA LEU A 7 1.38 17.54 -6.02
C LEU A 7 -0.06 17.67 -5.52
N LYS A 8 -0.75 16.54 -5.37
CA LYS A 8 -2.11 16.45 -4.81
C LYS A 8 -2.11 15.47 -3.64
N TRP A 9 -2.86 15.77 -2.60
CA TRP A 9 -3.03 14.90 -1.43
C TRP A 9 -4.45 15.00 -0.86
N ILE A 10 -4.86 13.95 -0.15
CA ILE A 10 -6.13 13.88 0.56
C ILE A 10 -5.85 13.33 1.95
N ASN A 11 -6.20 14.07 3.00
CA ASN A 11 -6.19 13.56 4.37
C ASN A 11 -7.53 12.86 4.62
N CYS A 12 -7.52 11.55 4.79
CA CYS A 12 -8.72 10.75 4.95
C CYS A 12 -8.44 9.44 5.69
N ASP A 13 -9.50 8.81 6.18
CA ASP A 13 -9.47 7.40 6.55
C ASP A 13 -9.62 6.56 5.28
N ILE A 14 -8.54 5.85 4.91
CA ILE A 14 -8.49 5.05 3.68
C ILE A 14 -9.51 3.91 3.67
N ARG A 15 -9.99 3.47 4.83
CA ARG A 15 -11.01 2.41 4.95
C ARG A 15 -12.39 2.87 4.50
N LEU A 16 -12.63 4.19 4.52
CA LEU A 16 -13.91 4.81 4.23
C LEU A 16 -13.91 5.57 2.90
N LEU A 17 -12.74 5.76 2.30
CA LEU A 17 -12.61 6.49 1.04
C LEU A 17 -13.12 5.63 -0.12
N ASP A 18 -14.07 6.16 -0.90
CA ASP A 18 -14.39 5.63 -2.22
C ASP A 18 -13.21 5.88 -3.17
N MET A 19 -12.39 4.85 -3.38
CA MET A 19 -11.19 4.92 -4.20
C MET A 19 -11.49 5.10 -5.69
N SER A 20 -12.71 4.80 -6.16
CA SER A 20 -13.08 4.88 -7.57
C SER A 20 -13.01 6.31 -8.12
N ILE A 21 -13.15 7.32 -7.25
CA ILE A 21 -13.08 8.74 -7.62
C ILE A 21 -11.65 9.20 -7.96
N LEU A 22 -10.63 8.45 -7.55
CA LEU A 22 -9.23 8.81 -7.75
C LEU A 22 -8.74 8.54 -9.18
N GLY A 23 -9.44 7.68 -9.92
CA GLY A 23 -9.06 7.24 -11.26
C GLY A 23 -8.08 6.07 -11.25
N LYS A 24 -7.34 5.92 -12.34
CA LYS A 24 -6.44 4.78 -12.59
C LYS A 24 -4.97 5.21 -12.49
N PHE A 25 -4.14 4.35 -11.90
CA PHE A 25 -2.73 4.59 -11.66
C PHE A 25 -1.87 3.48 -12.27
N ALA A 26 -0.76 3.87 -12.92
CA ALA A 26 0.22 2.92 -13.43
C ALA A 26 1.02 2.23 -12.30
N VAL A 27 1.23 2.94 -11.19
CA VAL A 27 1.98 2.46 -10.03
C VAL A 27 1.26 2.84 -8.74
N ILE A 28 1.10 1.88 -7.84
CA ILE A 28 0.63 2.08 -6.47
C ILE A 28 1.76 1.77 -5.51
N MET A 29 1.94 2.61 -4.49
CA MET A 29 2.87 2.36 -3.38
C MET A 29 2.09 2.39 -2.07
N ALA A 30 2.28 1.38 -1.23
CA ALA A 30 1.62 1.30 0.06
C ALA A 30 2.56 0.77 1.15
N ASP A 31 2.51 1.43 2.32
CA ASP A 31 3.14 1.00 3.57
C ASP A 31 2.07 1.04 4.68
N PRO A 32 1.16 0.05 4.71
CA PRO A 32 0.03 0.08 5.62
C PRO A 32 0.47 -0.30 7.04
N PRO A 33 -0.26 0.19 8.08
CA PRO A 33 0.03 -0.13 9.47
C PRO A 33 -0.45 -1.54 9.83
N TRP A 34 0.22 -2.54 9.26
CA TRP A 34 -0.03 -3.95 9.46
C TRP A 34 -0.25 -4.30 10.94
N ASP A 35 -1.38 -4.95 11.28
CA ASP A 35 -1.49 -5.65 12.56
C ASP A 35 -0.57 -6.87 12.56
N ILE A 36 0.65 -6.70 13.07
CA ILE A 36 1.66 -7.76 13.17
C ILE A 36 1.55 -8.57 14.47
N HIS A 37 0.45 -8.43 15.21
CA HIS A 37 0.25 -9.03 16.52
C HIS A 37 1.36 -8.69 17.51
N MET A 38 1.84 -7.45 17.46
CA MET A 38 2.75 -6.86 18.44
C MET A 38 2.11 -5.58 18.99
N GLU A 39 2.49 -5.21 20.21
CA GLU A 39 2.09 -3.93 20.78
C GLU A 39 2.90 -2.81 20.12
N LEU A 40 2.21 -1.98 19.34
CA LEU A 40 2.79 -0.87 18.59
C LEU A 40 2.27 0.45 19.15
N PRO A 41 3.07 1.53 19.12
CA PRO A 41 2.68 2.84 19.65
C PRO A 41 1.68 3.59 18.74
N TYR A 42 1.01 2.89 17.82
CA TYR A 42 0.08 3.45 16.85
C TYR A 42 -1.01 2.43 16.50
N GLY A 43 -2.13 2.94 15.97
CA GLY A 43 -3.24 2.10 15.51
C GLY A 43 -2.85 1.24 14.31
N THR A 44 -3.20 -0.03 14.36
CA THR A 44 -2.97 -1.00 13.27
C THR A 44 -4.24 -1.25 12.47
N MET A 45 -4.06 -1.81 11.28
CA MET A 45 -5.12 -2.29 10.41
C MET A 45 -5.13 -3.81 10.41
N SER A 46 -6.29 -4.38 10.71
CA SER A 46 -6.50 -5.83 10.71
C SER A 46 -6.41 -6.42 9.29
N ASP A 47 -6.16 -7.73 9.21
CA ASP A 47 -6.16 -8.45 7.92
C ASP A 47 -7.46 -8.26 7.14
N GLU A 48 -8.60 -8.21 7.84
CA GLU A 48 -9.91 -8.07 7.22
C GLU A 48 -10.12 -6.66 6.64
N GLU A 49 -9.71 -5.61 7.36
CA GLU A 49 -9.75 -4.24 6.84
C GLU A 49 -8.84 -4.08 5.62
N MET A 50 -7.64 -4.68 5.65
CA MET A 50 -6.72 -4.66 4.51
C MET A 50 -7.30 -5.36 3.27
N ARG A 51 -7.98 -6.51 3.44
CA ARG A 51 -8.62 -7.22 2.32
C ARG A 51 -9.80 -6.47 1.71
N ARG A 52 -10.44 -5.58 2.47
CA ARG A 52 -11.59 -4.78 2.01
C ARG A 52 -11.20 -3.53 1.25
N LEU A 53 -9.92 -3.14 1.26
CA LEU A 53 -9.45 -2.02 0.44
C LEU A 53 -9.61 -2.38 -1.04
N ASP A 54 -10.37 -1.57 -1.77
CA ASP A 54 -10.61 -1.76 -3.20
C ASP A 54 -9.43 -1.26 -4.05
N ILE A 55 -8.25 -1.82 -3.80
CA ILE A 55 -7.06 -1.59 -4.62
C ILE A 55 -7.28 -1.98 -6.09
N PRO A 56 -8.02 -3.06 -6.44
CA PRO A 56 -8.28 -3.41 -7.83
C PRO A 56 -8.97 -2.29 -8.64
N CYS A 57 -9.82 -1.44 -8.02
CA CYS A 57 -10.43 -0.34 -8.76
C CYS A 57 -9.42 0.71 -9.26
N LEU A 58 -8.23 0.78 -8.65
CA LEU A 58 -7.22 1.80 -8.92
C LEU A 58 -6.28 1.46 -10.08
N GLN A 59 -6.27 0.23 -10.61
CA GLN A 59 -5.41 -0.15 -11.74
C GLN A 59 -6.16 -1.02 -12.75
N ASP A 60 -5.82 -0.85 -14.03
CA ASP A 60 -6.22 -1.79 -15.09
C ASP A 60 -5.00 -2.64 -15.50
N ASP A 61 -3.86 -1.97 -15.75
CA ASP A 61 -2.54 -2.56 -15.95
C ASP A 61 -1.50 -1.75 -15.16
N GLY A 62 -0.64 -2.42 -14.39
CA GLY A 62 0.40 -1.72 -13.64
C GLY A 62 1.10 -2.57 -12.56
N TYR A 63 1.83 -1.88 -11.69
CA TYR A 63 2.58 -2.49 -10.59
C TYR A 63 2.15 -1.93 -9.24
N ILE A 64 2.25 -2.76 -8.20
CA ILE A 64 2.11 -2.36 -6.81
C ILE A 64 3.41 -2.65 -6.04
N PHE A 65 3.89 -1.64 -5.32
CA PHE A 65 4.97 -1.77 -4.34
C PHE A 65 4.36 -1.76 -2.95
N LEU A 66 4.39 -2.93 -2.30
CA LEU A 66 3.80 -3.12 -0.99
C LEU A 66 4.89 -3.42 0.03
N TRP A 67 5.05 -2.54 1.01
CA TRP A 67 5.96 -2.78 2.12
C TRP A 67 5.37 -3.85 3.03
N VAL A 68 6.22 -4.80 3.44
CA VAL A 68 5.86 -5.90 4.33
C VAL A 68 6.93 -6.06 5.40
N THR A 69 6.50 -6.33 6.63
CA THR A 69 7.40 -6.62 7.75
C THR A 69 6.95 -7.89 8.47
N GLY A 70 7.88 -8.80 8.75
CA GLY A 70 7.60 -10.08 9.40
C GLY A 70 6.84 -11.11 8.54
N ARG A 71 6.40 -12.21 9.18
CA ARG A 71 5.70 -13.35 8.54
C ARG A 71 4.28 -12.95 8.12
N ARG A 72 4.13 -12.28 6.97
CA ARG A 72 2.80 -12.11 6.36
C ARG A 72 2.76 -12.73 4.97
N VAL A 73 2.28 -13.97 4.95
CA VAL A 73 1.87 -14.71 3.76
C VAL A 73 0.70 -14.01 3.04
N LEU A 74 -0.05 -13.14 3.74
CA LEU A 74 -1.27 -12.53 3.21
C LEU A 74 -1.03 -11.54 2.06
N ALA A 75 -0.01 -10.69 2.15
CA ALA A 75 0.37 -9.82 1.04
C ALA A 75 0.66 -10.63 -0.25
N GLN A 76 1.24 -11.81 -0.08
CA GLN A 76 1.58 -12.72 -1.16
C GLN A 76 0.41 -13.58 -1.66
N LEU A 77 -0.65 -13.74 -0.86
CA LEU A 77 -1.88 -14.41 -1.30
C LEU A 77 -2.82 -13.47 -2.06
N MET A 78 -2.70 -12.16 -1.83
CA MET A 78 -3.54 -11.14 -2.47
C MET A 78 -2.96 -10.65 -3.81
N PHE A 79 -1.64 -10.70 -3.98
CA PHE A 79 -0.96 -10.23 -5.18
C PHE A 79 0.05 -11.27 -5.68
N HIS A 80 0.12 -11.43 -7.01
CA HIS A 80 1.16 -12.24 -7.63
C HIS A 80 2.50 -11.50 -7.53
N SER A 81 3.36 -11.92 -6.59
CA SER A 81 4.69 -11.34 -6.43
C SER A 81 5.56 -11.67 -7.64
N VAL A 82 6.08 -10.64 -8.31
CA VAL A 82 7.05 -10.80 -9.41
C VAL A 82 8.49 -10.60 -8.94
N ASP A 83 8.71 -9.77 -7.91
CA ASP A 83 10.04 -9.45 -7.36
C ASP A 83 9.97 -9.10 -5.86
N TYR A 84 11.12 -9.14 -5.20
CA TYR A 84 11.32 -8.68 -3.82
C TYR A 84 12.44 -7.67 -3.74
N ILE A 85 12.14 -6.47 -3.21
CA ILE A 85 13.12 -5.41 -2.99
C ILE A 85 13.40 -5.34 -1.49
N MET A 86 14.67 -5.51 -1.11
CA MET A 86 15.10 -5.37 0.29
C MET A 86 15.86 -4.04 0.47
N PRO A 87 15.29 -3.06 1.19
CA PRO A 87 16.00 -1.82 1.50
C PRO A 87 17.15 -2.11 2.46
N LEU A 88 18.39 -1.85 2.00
CA LEU A 88 19.57 -1.92 2.84
C LEU A 88 19.62 -0.68 3.73
N HIS A 89 19.46 -0.88 5.04
CA HIS A 89 19.71 0.17 6.01
C HIS A 89 21.21 0.19 6.30
N SER A 90 21.93 1.15 5.71
CA SER A 90 23.31 1.40 6.14
C SER A 90 23.25 2.03 7.53
N GLY A 91 23.49 1.21 8.57
CA GLY A 91 23.81 1.75 9.89
C GLY A 91 24.95 2.73 9.73
N GLN A 92 24.76 3.99 10.13
CA GLN A 92 25.90 4.86 10.34
C GLN A 92 26.80 4.16 11.38
N ILE A 93 28.03 3.86 10.96
CA ILE A 93 29.10 3.35 11.82
C ILE A 93 29.66 4.51 12.63
#